data_AF-A0A975A008-F1
#
_entry.id   AF-A0A975A008-F1
#
_cell.length_a   1.000
_cell.length_b   1.000
_cell.length_c   1.000
_cell.angle_alpha   90.00
_cell.angle_beta   90.00
_cell.angle_gamma   90.00
#
_symmetry.space_group_name_H-M   'P 1'
#
loop_
_entity.id
_entity.type
_entity.pdbx_description
1 polymer ?
#
loop_
_entity_poly.entity_id
_entity_poly.type
_entity_poly.pdbx_seq_one_letter_code
_entity_poly.pdbx_strand_id
1 'polypeptide(L)' 'MDKKECPSCAMEIDKRAKECPICGYEFPQTDLWLKITAILLILLFLYFMIF' A
#
# COMPACT_ATOMS: atom_id res chain seq x y z
N MET A 1 -17.31 -13.01 -0.44
CA MET A 1 -16.39 -12.14 -1.21
C MET A 1 -16.19 -10.86 -0.42
N ASP A 2 -14.95 -10.51 -0.11
CA ASP A 2 -14.61 -9.20 0.44
C ASP A 2 -14.63 -8.15 -0.67
N LYS A 3 -15.50 -7.15 -0.54
CA LYS A 3 -15.61 -6.01 -1.47
C LYS A 3 -15.16 -4.71 -0.81
N LYS A 4 -14.71 -3.75 -1.63
CA LYS A 4 -14.42 -2.36 -1.24
C LYS A 4 -15.08 -1.42 -2.23
N GLU A 5 -15.34 -0.20 -1.80
CA GLU A 5 -15.79 0.87 -2.68
C GLU A 5 -14.58 1.56 -3.30
N CYS A 6 -14.65 1.83 -4.60
CA CYS A 6 -13.64 2.64 -5.28
C CYS A 6 -13.74 4.09 -4.78
N PRO A 7 -12.66 4.72 -4.29
CA PRO A 7 -12.70 6.08 -3.76
C PRO A 7 -12.92 7.15 -4.85
N SER A 8 -12.71 6.80 -6.12
CA SER A 8 -12.87 7.72 -7.25
C SER A 8 -14.29 7.71 -7.83
N CYS A 9 -14.89 6.53 -8.04
CA CYS A 9 -16.19 6.39 -8.69
C CYS A 9 -17.29 5.78 -7.80
N ALA A 10 -16.98 5.47 -6.53
CA ALA A 10 -17.88 4.84 -5.56
C ALA A 10 -18.42 3.46 -5.95
N MET A 11 -17.89 2.83 -7.01
CA MET A 11 -18.32 1.49 -7.43
C MET A 11 -17.82 0.42 -6.46
N GLU A 12 -18.67 -0.57 -6.18
CA GLU A 12 -18.32 -1.75 -5.39
C GLU A 12 -17.47 -2.74 -6.22
N ILE A 13 -16.23 -3.00 -5.78
CA ILE A 13 -15.24 -3.84 -6.48
C ILE A 13 -14.57 -4.84 -5.53
N ASP A 14 -13.89 -5.85 -6.07
CA ASP A 14 -13.13 -6.82 -5.26
C ASP A 14 -11.99 -6.13 -4.50
N LYS A 15 -11.78 -6.47 -3.21
CA LYS A 15 -10.69 -5.88 -2.41
C LYS A 15 -9.31 -6.08 -3.03
N ARG A 16 -9.10 -7.18 -3.75
CA ARG A 16 -7.82 -7.57 -4.38
C ARG A 16 -7.62 -6.93 -5.76
N ALA A 17 -8.61 -6.21 -6.29
CA ALA A 17 -8.45 -5.45 -7.52
C ALA A 17 -7.33 -4.42 -7.37
N LYS A 18 -6.33 -4.50 -8.26
CA LYS A 18 -5.17 -3.60 -8.36
C LYS A 18 -5.53 -2.26 -9.01
N GLU A 19 -6.53 -2.28 -9.88
CA GLU A 19 -7.11 -1.12 -10.55
C GLU A 19 -8.63 -1.24 -10.56
N CYS A 20 -9.34 -0.11 -10.64
CA CYS A 20 -10.79 -0.13 -10.80
C CYS A 20 -11.13 -0.43 -12.28
N PRO A 21 -11.87 -1.50 -12.59
CA PRO A 21 -12.21 -1.85 -13.98
C PRO A 21 -13.24 -0.89 -14.61
N ILE A 22 -13.82 0.02 -13.84
CA ILE A 22 -14.85 0.96 -14.31
C ILE A 22 -14.25 2.33 -14.65
N CYS A 23 -13.41 2.90 -13.78
CA CYS A 23 -12.84 4.23 -13.98
C CYS A 23 -11.33 4.24 -14.23
N GLY A 24 -10.64 3.11 -14.07
CA GLY A 24 -9.19 3.01 -14.24
C GLY A 24 -8.37 3.54 -13.05
N TYR A 25 -8.97 3.77 -11.88
CA TYR A 25 -8.23 4.20 -10.70
C TYR A 25 -7.26 3.12 -10.21
N GLU A 26 -5.96 3.41 -10.22
CA GLU A 26 -4.92 2.52 -9.70
C GLU A 26 -4.86 2.58 -8.17
N PHE A 27 -5.00 1.42 -7.52
CA PHE A 27 -4.89 1.36 -6.07
C PHE A 27 -3.42 1.34 -5.65
N PRO A 28 -3.04 2.12 -4.61
CA PRO A 28 -1.68 2.12 -4.12
C PRO A 28 -1.31 0.72 -3.62
N GLN A 29 -0.30 0.14 -4.24
CA GLN A 29 0.27 -1.12 -3.81
C GLN A 29 1.46 -0.81 -2.91
N THR A 30 1.38 -1.25 -1.66
CA THR A 30 2.53 -1.14 -0.76
C THR A 30 3.52 -2.24 -1.13
N ASP A 31 4.63 -1.88 -1.77
CA ASP A 31 5.71 -2.83 -2.01
C ASP A 31 6.30 -3.32 -0.69
N LEU A 32 6.41 -4.63 -0.55
CA LEU A 32 6.97 -5.26 0.64
C LEU A 32 8.43 -4.81 0.87
N TRP A 33 9.17 -4.61 -0.22
CA TRP A 33 10.54 -4.11 -0.20
C TRP A 33 10.65 -2.72 0.43
N LEU A 34 9.78 -1.78 0.06
CA LEU A 34 9.78 -0.43 0.64
C LEU A 34 9.54 -0.47 2.16
N LYS A 35 8.64 -1.34 2.63
CA LYS A 35 8.43 -1.55 4.07
C LYS A 35 9.69 -2.07 4.77
N ILE A 36 10.34 -3.08 4.19
CA ILE A 36 11.57 -3.67 4.79
C ILE A 36 12.70 -2.64 4.79
N THR A 37 12.89 -1.90 3.70
CA THR A 37 13.89 -0.83 3.60
C THR A 37 13.64 0.27 4.64
N ALA A 38 12.38 0.69 4.84
CA ALA A 38 12.04 1.66 5.86
C ALA A 38 12.39 1.18 7.28
N ILE A 39 12.07 -0.09 7.61
CA ILE A 39 12.42 -0.70 8.90
C ILE A 39 13.94 -0.74 9.09
N LEU A 40 14.69 -1.15 8.07
CA LEU A 40 16.15 -1.17 8.09
C LEU A 40 16.73 0.21 8.42
N LEU A 41 16.28 1.25 7.71
CA LEU A 41 16.75 2.62 7.93
C LEU A 41 16.46 3.12 9.35
N ILE A 42 15.28 2.81 9.90
CA ILE A 42 14.94 3.15 11.29
C ILE A 42 15.88 2.44 12.27
N LEU A 43 16.12 1.14 12.08
CA LEU A 43 17.03 0.37 12.94
C LEU A 43 18.47 0.90 12.87
N LEU A 44 18.96 1.25 11.68
CA LEU A 44 20.28 1.82 11.48
C LEU A 44 20.41 3.20 12.14
N PHE A 45 19.38 4.03 12.03
CA PHE A 45 19.33 5.33 12.70
C PHE A 45 19.34 5.18 14.23
N LEU A 46 18.55 4.25 14.78
CA LEU A 46 18.54 3.97 16.21
C LEU A 46 19.89 3.42 16.69
N TYR A 47 20.53 2.54 15.91
CA TYR A 47 21.86 2.03 16.21
C TYR A 47 22.89 3.17 16.28
N PHE A 48 22.88 4.08 15.30
CA PHE A 48 23.75 5.25 15.27
C PHE A 48 23.49 6.23 16.43
N MET A 49 22.25 6.33 16.91
CA MET A 49 21.93 7.23 18.02
C MET A 49 22.36 6.65 19.39
N ILE A 50 22.42 5.32 19.50
CA ILE A 50 22.77 4.62 20.74
C ILE A 50 24.28 4.42 20.88
N PHE A 51 25.02 4.27 19.77
CA PHE A 51 26.45 4.02 19.74
C PHE A 51 27.22 5.22 19.19
#